data_AF-A0A970XFX1-F1
#
_entry.id   AF-A0A970XFX1-F1
#
_cell.length_a   1.000
_cell.length_b   1.000
_cell.length_c   1.000
_cell.angle_alpha   90.00
_cell.angle_beta   90.00
_cell.angle_gamma   90.00
#
_symmetry.space_group_name_H-M   'P 1'
#
loop_
_entity.id
_entity.type
_entity.pdbx_description
1 polymer ?
#
loop_
_entity_poly.entity_id
_entity_poly.type
_entity_poly.pdbx_seq_one_letter_code
_entity_poly.pdbx_strand_id
1 'polypeptide(L)'
;MPGIRFGPSGNSDAFYQEGYKHTWQAPKWLHGLGLDAFEYSFGHGVRIKTETAKRIGEEAKAYGIAMSAHAPYYVNLAVSAPEEQERNIRHVIEAVSAARDMGATRVVVHPGSASKMGRDEALEKAKAGLLYILGIKREMGFDDVVLCMETMGRLSQLGTVDEVLSLCALDDALLPALDFGHINARGRG
;
A
#
# COMPACT_ATOMS: atom_id res chain seq x y z
N MET A 1 7.87 24.37 2.91
CA MET A 1 6.75 23.45 3.18
C MET A 1 6.89 22.30 2.20
N PRO A 2 6.72 21.02 2.58
CA PRO A 2 6.56 20.02 1.52
C PRO A 2 5.21 20.33 0.85
N GLY A 3 5.26 20.67 -0.44
CA GLY A 3 4.07 20.87 -1.27
C GLY A 3 3.35 19.54 -1.54
N ILE A 4 2.22 19.61 -2.24
CA ILE A 4 1.53 18.43 -2.75
C ILE A 4 2.46 17.75 -3.76
N ARG A 5 2.62 16.43 -3.62
CA ARG A 5 3.42 15.59 -4.53
C ARG A 5 2.52 14.85 -5.52
N PHE A 6 3.02 14.62 -6.72
CA PHE A 6 2.31 13.95 -7.81
C PHE A 6 3.17 12.85 -8.42
N GLY A 7 2.56 11.70 -8.69
CA GLY A 7 3.25 10.53 -9.19
C GLY A 7 2.31 9.38 -9.54
N PRO A 8 2.72 8.47 -10.43
CA PRO A 8 1.94 7.29 -10.76
C PRO A 8 2.20 6.14 -9.77
N SER A 9 1.28 5.17 -9.78
CA SER A 9 1.53 3.83 -9.26
C SER A 9 1.97 2.92 -10.39
N GLY A 10 3.17 2.35 -10.27
CA GLY A 10 3.77 1.50 -11.30
C GLY A 10 4.22 2.25 -12.57
N ASN A 11 4.85 1.51 -13.48
CA ASN A 11 5.33 2.06 -14.75
C ASN A 11 4.24 1.96 -15.81
N SER A 12 3.98 3.07 -16.50
CA SER A 12 3.02 3.13 -17.61
C SER A 12 3.61 2.59 -18.93
N ASP A 13 2.76 2.39 -19.93
CA ASP A 13 3.22 2.02 -21.28
C ASP A 13 4.19 3.04 -21.89
N ALA A 14 4.02 4.33 -21.59
CA ALA A 14 4.90 5.40 -22.06
C ALA A 14 6.36 5.20 -21.58
N PHE A 15 6.54 4.79 -20.32
CA PHE A 15 7.86 4.46 -19.78
C PHE A 15 8.56 3.38 -20.60
N TYR A 16 7.84 2.32 -20.98
CA TYR A 16 8.41 1.24 -21.78
C TYR A 16 8.64 1.64 -23.24
N GLN A 17 7.73 2.43 -23.82
CA GLN A 17 7.85 2.95 -25.20
C GLN A 17 9.04 3.89 -25.36
N GLU A 18 9.40 4.64 -24.31
CA GLU A 18 10.60 5.48 -24.27
C GLU A 18 11.91 4.69 -24.05
N GLY A 19 11.83 3.35 -24.00
CA GLY A 19 12.99 2.45 -23.99
C GLY A 19 13.51 2.06 -22.59
N TYR A 20 12.84 2.49 -21.52
CA TYR A 20 13.17 2.04 -20.17
C TYR A 20 12.68 0.60 -19.93
N LYS A 21 13.42 -0.16 -19.11
CA LYS A 21 13.20 -1.61 -18.92
C LYS A 21 13.03 -2.01 -17.46
N HIS A 22 13.57 -1.20 -16.55
CA HIS A 22 13.66 -1.57 -15.15
C HIS A 22 13.19 -0.43 -14.26
N THR A 23 12.43 -0.76 -13.20
CA THR A 23 11.80 0.23 -12.32
C THR A 23 12.78 1.17 -11.63
N TRP A 24 14.05 0.79 -11.43
CA TRP A 24 15.06 1.72 -10.91
C TRP A 24 15.36 2.89 -11.87
N GLN A 25 14.91 2.83 -13.12
CA GLN A 25 14.99 3.95 -14.07
C GLN A 25 13.79 4.90 -13.95
N ALA A 26 12.70 4.49 -13.29
CA ALA A 26 11.49 5.30 -13.14
C ALA A 26 11.75 6.62 -12.42
N PRO A 27 12.58 6.69 -11.34
CA PRO A 27 12.81 7.98 -10.68
C PRO A 27 13.39 9.07 -11.58
N LYS A 28 14.38 8.72 -12.41
CA LYS A 28 14.95 9.65 -13.39
C LYS A 28 13.92 10.10 -14.42
N TRP A 29 13.13 9.16 -14.94
CA TRP A 29 12.10 9.43 -15.93
C TRP A 29 11.03 10.38 -15.37
N LEU A 30 10.51 10.10 -14.19
CA LEU A 30 9.51 10.91 -13.50
C LEU A 30 10.02 12.31 -13.18
N HIS A 31 11.26 12.44 -12.73
CA HIS A 31 11.89 13.73 -12.50
C HIS A 31 11.95 14.59 -13.77
N GLY A 32 12.26 13.97 -14.92
CA GLY A 32 12.24 14.64 -16.22
C GLY A 32 10.84 15.14 -16.63
N LEU A 33 9.78 14.51 -16.11
CA LEU A 33 8.38 14.93 -16.31
C LEU A 33 7.90 15.96 -15.28
N GLY A 34 8.74 16.35 -14.31
CA GLY A 34 8.36 17.24 -13.22
C GLY A 34 7.49 16.57 -12.14
N LEU A 35 7.47 15.23 -12.08
CA LEU A 35 6.81 14.45 -11.04
C LEU A 35 7.78 14.16 -9.89
N ASP A 36 7.25 14.01 -8.68
CA ASP A 36 8.03 13.96 -7.43
C ASP A 36 7.57 12.86 -6.46
N ALA A 37 6.70 11.97 -6.91
CA ALA A 37 6.30 10.76 -6.18
C ALA A 37 6.24 9.52 -7.09
N PHE A 38 6.31 8.35 -6.48
CA PHE A 38 6.12 7.06 -7.15
C PHE A 38 5.63 6.01 -6.15
N GLU A 39 4.64 5.21 -6.56
CA GLU A 39 4.18 4.05 -5.80
C GLU A 39 4.61 2.74 -6.46
N TYR A 40 5.29 1.88 -5.72
CA TYR A 40 5.65 0.54 -6.18
C TYR A 40 4.55 -0.47 -5.84
N SER A 41 3.93 -1.09 -6.84
CA SER A 41 2.81 -2.02 -6.64
C SER A 41 3.24 -3.50 -6.63
N PHE A 42 2.99 -4.21 -5.52
CA PHE A 42 3.26 -5.65 -5.37
C PHE A 42 2.13 -6.52 -5.94
N GLY A 43 1.87 -6.45 -7.25
CA GLY A 43 0.70 -7.10 -7.86
C GLY A 43 0.61 -8.63 -7.72
N HIS A 44 1.75 -9.34 -7.62
CA HIS A 44 1.81 -10.81 -7.56
C HIS A 44 2.74 -11.31 -6.45
N GLY A 45 2.53 -10.76 -5.25
CA GLY A 45 3.36 -11.02 -4.07
C GLY A 45 4.65 -10.19 -4.05
N VAL A 46 5.36 -10.27 -2.93
CA VAL A 46 6.57 -9.48 -2.69
C VAL A 46 7.79 -10.26 -3.16
N ARG A 47 8.03 -10.23 -4.48
CA ARG A 47 9.11 -10.98 -5.14
C ARG A 47 10.34 -10.14 -5.49
N ILE A 48 10.31 -8.85 -5.15
CA ILE A 48 11.43 -7.96 -5.42
C ILE A 48 12.64 -8.40 -4.57
N LYS A 49 13.81 -8.46 -5.18
CA LYS A 49 15.06 -8.72 -4.45
C LYS A 49 15.47 -7.47 -3.67
N THR A 50 16.04 -7.65 -2.47
CA THR A 50 16.53 -6.54 -1.63
C THR A 50 17.50 -5.63 -2.39
N GLU A 51 18.41 -6.17 -3.21
CA GLU A 51 19.35 -5.35 -3.99
C GLU A 51 18.62 -4.46 -5.00
N THR A 52 17.56 -4.99 -5.64
CA THR A 52 16.73 -4.23 -6.57
C THR A 52 15.92 -3.15 -5.85
N ALA A 53 15.34 -3.47 -4.68
CA ALA A 53 14.61 -2.50 -3.86
C ALA A 53 15.52 -1.34 -3.43
N LYS A 54 16.72 -1.64 -2.92
CA LYS A 54 17.73 -0.64 -2.55
C LYS A 54 18.14 0.23 -3.72
N ARG A 55 18.38 -0.37 -4.89
CA ARG A 55 18.70 0.39 -6.10
C ARG A 55 17.57 1.36 -6.50
N ILE A 56 16.31 0.94 -6.40
CA ILE A 56 15.17 1.85 -6.64
C ILE A 56 15.22 3.02 -5.65
N GLY A 57 15.46 2.74 -4.36
CA GLY A 57 15.56 3.77 -3.32
C GLY A 57 16.72 4.75 -3.52
N GLU A 58 17.88 4.27 -3.97
CA GLU A 58 19.03 5.11 -4.31
C GLU A 58 18.70 6.09 -5.45
N GLU A 59 18.06 5.59 -6.51
CA GLU A 59 17.63 6.40 -7.65
C GLU A 59 16.52 7.38 -7.24
N ALA A 60 15.55 6.94 -6.42
CA ALA A 60 14.51 7.80 -5.87
C ALA A 60 15.11 8.96 -5.07
N LYS A 61 16.09 8.69 -4.21
CA LYS A 61 16.82 9.72 -3.47
C LYS A 61 17.60 10.66 -4.39
N ALA A 62 18.27 10.13 -5.42
CA ALA A 62 19.08 10.92 -6.35
C ALA A 62 18.23 11.93 -7.16
N TYR A 63 17.00 11.55 -7.50
CA TYR A 63 16.09 12.38 -8.30
C TYR A 63 14.97 13.06 -7.50
N GLY A 64 15.00 12.96 -6.17
CA GLY A 64 14.04 13.63 -5.29
C GLY A 64 12.62 13.04 -5.35
N ILE A 65 12.48 11.76 -5.67
CA ILE A 65 11.19 11.07 -5.78
C ILE A 65 10.79 10.47 -4.44
N ALA A 66 9.60 10.82 -3.98
CA ALA A 66 8.99 10.24 -2.80
C ALA A 66 8.45 8.84 -3.09
N MET A 67 8.86 7.85 -2.29
CA MET A 67 8.45 6.47 -2.48
C MET A 67 7.30 6.08 -1.55
N SER A 68 6.34 5.36 -2.11
CA SER A 68 5.33 4.57 -1.40
C SER A 68 5.26 3.18 -2.03
N ALA A 69 4.60 2.22 -1.38
CA ALA A 69 4.35 0.92 -1.96
C ALA A 69 2.90 0.49 -1.75
N HIS A 70 2.41 -0.39 -2.60
CA HIS A 70 1.08 -0.97 -2.49
C HIS A 70 1.21 -2.47 -2.23
N ALA A 71 0.68 -2.94 -1.10
CA ALA A 71 0.66 -4.37 -0.76
C ALA A 71 -0.14 -5.18 -1.81
N PRO A 72 0.03 -6.51 -1.90
CA PRO A 72 -0.72 -7.30 -2.86
C PRO A 72 -2.24 -7.11 -2.73
N TYR A 73 -2.92 -6.84 -3.86
CA TYR A 73 -4.35 -6.48 -3.89
C TYR A 73 -5.30 -7.55 -3.33
N TYR A 74 -4.82 -8.79 -3.19
CA TYR A 74 -5.59 -9.90 -2.65
C TYR A 74 -5.48 -10.01 -1.12
N VAL A 75 -4.78 -9.08 -0.46
CA VAL A 75 -4.77 -9.01 1.02
C VAL A 75 -6.19 -8.78 1.53
N ASN A 76 -6.60 -9.58 2.50
CA ASN A 76 -7.87 -9.46 3.20
C ASN A 76 -7.63 -9.60 4.71
N LEU A 77 -7.85 -8.50 5.45
CA LEU A 77 -7.71 -8.49 6.92
C LEU A 77 -8.95 -9.08 7.62
N ALA A 78 -10.07 -9.18 6.90
CA ALA A 78 -11.32 -9.79 7.38
C ALA A 78 -11.41 -11.26 6.94
N VAL A 79 -10.55 -12.11 7.50
CA VAL A 79 -10.57 -13.57 7.27
C VAL A 79 -10.80 -14.33 8.58
N SER A 80 -11.45 -15.49 8.48
CA SER A 80 -11.74 -16.34 9.65
C SER A 80 -10.86 -17.58 9.75
N ALA A 81 -10.29 -18.05 8.63
CA ALA A 81 -9.40 -19.19 8.64
C ALA A 81 -8.01 -18.76 9.15
N PRO A 82 -7.46 -19.40 10.21
CA PRO A 82 -6.17 -19.02 10.79
C PRO A 82 -5.01 -19.01 9.79
N GLU A 83 -4.97 -20.00 8.88
CA GLU A 83 -3.94 -20.10 7.84
C GLU A 83 -4.00 -18.92 6.85
N GLU A 84 -5.22 -18.49 6.50
CA GLU A 84 -5.40 -17.31 5.64
C GLU A 84 -5.00 -16.04 6.37
N GLN A 85 -5.29 -15.95 7.68
CA GLN A 85 -4.89 -14.81 8.49
C GLN A 85 -3.37 -14.69 8.54
N GLU A 86 -2.66 -15.78 8.84
CA GLU A 86 -1.19 -15.80 8.86
C GLU A 86 -0.61 -15.40 7.50
N ARG A 87 -1.17 -15.93 6.40
CA ARG A 87 -0.75 -15.60 5.04
C ARG A 87 -0.92 -14.10 4.75
N ASN A 88 -2.05 -13.50 5.11
CA ASN A 88 -2.31 -12.08 4.89
C ASN A 88 -1.37 -11.19 5.71
N ILE A 89 -1.14 -11.53 6.98
CA ILE A 89 -0.16 -10.85 7.84
C ILE A 89 1.23 -10.90 7.21
N ARG A 90 1.66 -12.09 6.77
CA ARG A 90 2.96 -12.28 6.12
C ARG A 90 3.13 -11.38 4.91
N HIS A 91 2.13 -11.31 4.02
CA HIS A 91 2.21 -10.43 2.85
C HIS A 91 2.35 -8.95 3.20
N VAL A 92 1.65 -8.47 4.24
CA VAL A 92 1.76 -7.07 4.67
C VAL A 92 3.15 -6.80 5.26
N ILE A 93 3.68 -7.70 6.09
CA ILE A 93 5.02 -7.55 6.69
C ILE A 93 6.12 -7.62 5.63
N GLU A 94 6.02 -8.55 4.66
CA GLU A 94 6.93 -8.61 3.52
C GLU A 94 6.90 -7.31 2.71
N ALA A 95 5.70 -6.76 2.46
CA ALA A 95 5.54 -5.51 1.72
C ALA A 95 6.17 -4.32 2.48
N VAL A 96 5.98 -4.25 3.80
CA VAL A 96 6.62 -3.25 4.68
C VAL A 96 8.15 -3.37 4.63
N SER A 97 8.68 -4.58 4.75
CA SER A 97 10.12 -4.83 4.68
C SER A 97 10.72 -4.37 3.34
N ALA A 98 10.10 -4.78 2.23
CA ALA A 98 10.55 -4.39 0.89
C ALA A 98 10.38 -2.88 0.61
N ALA A 99 9.31 -2.28 1.11
CA ALA A 99 9.07 -0.82 1.05
C ALA A 99 10.18 -0.06 1.79
N ARG A 100 10.56 -0.54 2.98
CA ARG A 100 11.66 0.04 3.75
C ARG A 100 13.00 -0.07 3.04
N ASP A 101 13.29 -1.21 2.41
CA ASP A 101 14.50 -1.42 1.61
C ASP A 101 14.62 -0.42 0.44
N MET A 102 13.50 0.05 -0.14
CA MET A 102 13.49 1.07 -1.19
C MET A 102 13.30 2.51 -0.66
N GLY A 103 13.33 2.72 0.66
CA GLY A 103 13.15 4.03 1.28
C GLY A 103 11.72 4.58 1.22
N ALA A 104 10.72 3.73 0.96
CA ALA A 104 9.32 4.11 1.05
C ALA A 104 8.87 4.20 2.51
N THR A 105 8.11 5.25 2.84
CA THR A 105 7.62 5.48 4.21
C THR A 105 6.14 5.15 4.38
N ARG A 106 5.47 4.68 3.31
CA ARG A 106 4.04 4.39 3.27
C ARG A 106 3.78 3.09 2.52
N VAL A 107 2.92 2.25 3.08
CA VAL A 107 2.42 1.03 2.44
C VAL A 107 0.90 1.05 2.41
N VAL A 108 0.31 1.10 1.22
CA VAL A 108 -1.14 1.01 1.02
C VAL A 108 -1.60 -0.44 1.17
N VAL A 109 -2.68 -0.65 1.93
CA VAL A 109 -3.24 -1.96 2.26
C VAL A 109 -4.76 -1.93 2.09
N HIS A 110 -5.29 -2.97 1.44
CA HIS A 110 -6.74 -3.15 1.33
C HIS A 110 -7.32 -3.65 2.66
N PRO A 111 -8.43 -3.05 3.16
CA PRO A 111 -9.11 -3.56 4.36
C PRO A 111 -9.61 -5.00 4.20
N GLY A 112 -9.95 -5.38 2.97
CA GLY A 112 -10.47 -6.70 2.64
C GLY A 112 -11.96 -6.72 2.31
N SER A 113 -12.63 -7.84 2.55
CA SER A 113 -14.05 -8.03 2.20
C SER A 113 -14.80 -8.84 3.23
N ALA A 114 -16.11 -8.55 3.37
CA ALA A 114 -16.96 -9.30 4.29
C ALA A 114 -17.18 -10.76 3.90
N SER A 115 -16.94 -11.12 2.64
CA SER A 115 -17.11 -12.50 2.14
C SER A 115 -18.50 -13.05 2.48
N LYS A 116 -18.59 -14.04 3.39
CA LYS A 116 -19.86 -14.62 3.87
C LYS A 116 -20.29 -14.11 5.26
N MET A 117 -19.50 -13.24 5.87
CA MET A 117 -19.73 -12.68 7.21
C MET A 117 -20.64 -11.45 7.14
N GLY A 118 -21.18 -11.06 8.30
CA GLY A 118 -21.78 -9.74 8.46
C GLY A 118 -20.73 -8.64 8.26
N ARG A 119 -21.14 -7.48 7.74
CA ARG A 119 -20.22 -6.36 7.45
C ARG A 119 -19.54 -5.85 8.72
N ASP A 120 -20.29 -5.72 9.81
CA ASP A 120 -19.75 -5.27 11.10
C ASP A 120 -18.77 -6.31 11.69
N GLU A 121 -19.11 -7.59 11.60
CA GLU A 121 -18.21 -8.68 12.02
C GLU A 121 -16.90 -8.66 11.23
N ALA A 122 -16.98 -8.45 9.91
CA ALA A 122 -15.82 -8.33 9.05
C ALA A 122 -14.95 -7.12 9.41
N LEU A 123 -15.58 -5.99 9.72
CA LEU A 123 -14.86 -4.78 10.14
C LEU A 123 -14.12 -5.01 11.47
N GLU A 124 -14.77 -5.60 12.47
CA GLU A 124 -14.11 -5.90 13.75
C GLU A 124 -12.96 -6.90 13.60
N LYS A 125 -13.09 -7.89 12.71
CA LYS A 125 -11.98 -8.79 12.34
C LYS A 125 -10.82 -8.03 11.68
N ALA A 126 -11.13 -7.13 10.74
CA ALA A 126 -10.11 -6.31 10.09
C ALA A 126 -9.36 -5.42 11.10
N LYS A 127 -10.07 -4.82 12.07
CA LYS A 127 -9.46 -4.03 13.16
C LYS A 127 -8.51 -4.88 14.00
N ALA A 128 -8.95 -6.07 14.43
CA ALA A 128 -8.13 -6.98 15.21
C ALA A 128 -6.88 -7.45 14.44
N GLY A 129 -7.04 -7.79 13.16
CA GLY A 129 -5.92 -8.17 12.28
C GLY A 129 -4.93 -7.02 12.09
N LEU A 130 -5.42 -5.79 11.93
CA LEU A 130 -4.58 -4.61 11.76
C LEU A 130 -3.76 -4.31 13.03
N LEU A 131 -4.37 -4.37 14.22
CA LEU A 131 -3.66 -4.20 15.49
C LEU A 131 -2.56 -5.25 15.68
N TYR A 132 -2.83 -6.50 15.29
CA TYR A 132 -1.83 -7.56 15.35
C TYR A 132 -0.64 -7.31 14.41
N ILE A 133 -0.90 -6.85 13.18
CA ILE A 133 0.15 -6.44 12.23
C ILE A 133 0.98 -5.28 12.79
N LEU A 134 0.34 -4.29 13.42
CA LEU A 134 1.07 -3.18 14.06
C LEU A 134 1.98 -3.65 15.20
N GLY A 135 1.53 -4.63 15.99
CA GLY A 135 2.37 -5.29 17.00
C GLY A 135 3.63 -5.92 16.39
N ILE A 136 3.46 -6.72 15.34
CA ILE A 136 4.59 -7.34 14.63
C ILE A 136 5.53 -6.28 14.03
N LYS A 137 4.99 -5.22 13.41
CA LYS A 137 5.82 -4.10 12.89
C LYS A 137 6.72 -3.51 13.98
N ARG A 138 6.17 -3.27 15.17
CA ARG A 138 6.92 -2.72 16.32
C ARG A 138 8.03 -3.66 16.77
N GLU A 139 7.71 -4.94 16.92
CA GLU A 139 8.69 -5.97 17.30
C GLU A 139 9.84 -6.08 16.28
N MET A 140 9.55 -5.88 14.99
CA MET A 140 10.54 -5.87 13.91
C MET A 140 11.25 -4.52 13.74
N GLY A 141 10.87 -3.47 14.48
CA GLY A 141 11.44 -2.13 14.37
C GLY A 141 11.11 -1.42 13.04
N PHE A 142 9.93 -1.67 12.50
CA PHE A 142 9.43 -1.08 11.25
C PHE A 142 8.51 0.14 11.48
N ASP A 143 8.55 0.77 12.64
CA ASP A 143 7.71 1.93 13.01
C ASP A 143 7.85 3.13 12.08
N ASP A 144 8.95 3.20 11.31
CA ASP A 144 9.22 4.21 10.29
C ASP A 144 8.35 4.10 9.03
N VAL A 145 7.65 2.98 8.83
CA VAL A 145 6.72 2.77 7.72
C VAL A 145 5.28 2.87 8.20
N VAL A 146 4.50 3.80 7.63
CA VAL A 146 3.07 3.97 7.95
C VAL A 146 2.23 3.04 7.08
N LEU A 147 1.24 2.36 7.67
CA LEU A 147 0.24 1.62 6.91
C LEU A 147 -0.89 2.55 6.49
N CYS A 148 -1.28 2.49 5.22
CA CYS A 148 -2.31 3.34 4.65
C CYS A 148 -3.52 2.51 4.23
N MET A 149 -4.65 2.64 4.92
CA MET A 149 -5.86 1.85 4.63
C MET A 149 -6.61 2.47 3.45
N GLU A 150 -6.81 1.70 2.39
CA GLU A 150 -7.43 2.21 1.16
C GLU A 150 -8.96 2.15 1.17
N THR A 151 -9.61 3.19 0.64
CA THR A 151 -11.04 3.12 0.28
C THR A 151 -11.24 2.21 -0.93
N MET A 152 -12.33 1.43 -0.95
CA MET A 152 -12.57 0.41 -1.98
C MET A 152 -13.86 0.69 -2.77
N GLY A 153 -13.84 0.42 -4.08
CA GLY A 153 -14.97 0.71 -4.96
C GLY A 153 -16.08 -0.34 -4.95
N ARG A 154 -15.78 -1.61 -4.64
CA ARG A 154 -16.78 -2.70 -4.69
C ARG A 154 -17.58 -2.78 -3.40
N LEU A 155 -18.90 -2.90 -3.51
CA LEU A 155 -19.81 -3.00 -2.35
C LEU A 155 -19.49 -4.19 -1.43
N SER A 156 -19.03 -5.30 -2.00
CA SER A 156 -18.63 -6.50 -1.24
C SER A 156 -17.35 -6.30 -0.41
N GLN A 157 -16.53 -5.30 -0.76
CA GLN A 157 -15.33 -4.95 -0.01
C GLN A 157 -15.66 -4.01 1.16
N LEU A 158 -14.89 -4.16 2.24
CA LEU A 158 -14.72 -3.11 3.24
C LEU A 158 -13.93 -1.97 2.61
N GLY A 159 -14.16 -0.74 3.06
CA GLY A 159 -13.47 0.44 2.55
C GLY A 159 -14.40 1.58 2.14
N THR A 160 -15.56 1.75 2.80
CA THR A 160 -16.20 3.08 2.81
C THR A 160 -15.27 4.10 3.49
N VAL A 161 -15.51 5.40 3.27
CA VAL A 161 -14.76 6.46 3.98
C VAL A 161 -14.86 6.25 5.50
N ASP A 162 -16.06 5.99 6.02
CA ASP A 162 -16.27 5.77 7.46
C ASP A 162 -15.54 4.54 7.99
N GLU A 163 -15.51 3.44 7.24
CA GLU A 163 -14.78 2.23 7.63
C GLU A 163 -13.27 2.44 7.63
N VAL A 164 -12.74 3.12 6.60
CA VAL A 164 -11.31 3.47 6.54
C VAL A 164 -10.94 4.37 7.71
N LEU A 165 -11.73 5.40 7.99
CA LEU A 165 -11.49 6.28 9.14
C LEU A 165 -11.59 5.52 10.47
N SER A 166 -12.55 4.60 10.61
CA SER A 166 -12.66 3.76 11.80
C SER A 166 -11.46 2.82 11.98
N LEU A 167 -10.85 2.33 10.90
CA LEU A 167 -9.62 1.54 10.96
C LEU A 167 -8.42 2.42 11.34
N CYS A 168 -8.30 3.60 10.73
CA CYS A 168 -7.20 4.54 11.02
C CYS A 168 -7.27 5.12 12.43
N ALA A 169 -8.46 5.21 13.04
CA ALA A 169 -8.63 5.68 14.41
C ALA A 169 -8.04 4.73 15.48
N LEU A 170 -7.59 3.52 15.11
CA LEU A 170 -7.02 2.56 16.04
C LEU A 170 -5.63 2.94 16.55
N ASP A 171 -4.82 3.63 15.73
CA ASP A 171 -3.41 3.90 16.03
C ASP A 171 -2.84 5.01 15.14
N ASP A 172 -1.96 5.87 15.68
CA ASP A 172 -1.31 6.96 14.92
C ASP A 172 -0.39 6.47 13.80
N ALA A 173 0.00 5.18 13.83
CA ALA A 173 0.76 4.54 12.76
C ALA A 173 -0.09 4.16 11.52
N LEU A 174 -1.36 4.61 11.48
CA LEU A 174 -2.31 4.36 10.39
C LEU A 174 -2.76 5.68 9.77
N LEU A 175 -2.85 5.70 8.44
CA LEU A 175 -3.41 6.84 7.69
C LEU A 175 -4.39 6.36 6.62
N PRO A 176 -5.35 7.20 6.19
CA PRO A 176 -6.21 6.86 5.08
C PRO A 176 -5.47 6.99 3.74
N ALA A 177 -5.69 6.04 2.83
CA ALA A 177 -5.43 6.19 1.39
C ALA A 177 -6.78 6.37 0.69
N LEU A 178 -7.08 7.61 0.28
CA LEU A 178 -8.35 7.93 -0.37
C LEU A 178 -8.20 7.77 -1.88
N ASP A 179 -8.77 6.69 -2.41
CA ASP A 179 -8.98 6.54 -3.85
C ASP A 179 -10.33 7.17 -4.22
N PHE A 180 -10.26 8.35 -4.85
CA PHE A 180 -11.43 9.09 -5.28
C PHE A 180 -12.26 8.35 -6.34
N GLY A 181 -11.61 7.54 -7.19
CA GLY A 181 -12.29 6.72 -8.19
C GLY A 181 -13.11 5.61 -7.53
N HIS A 182 -12.56 4.95 -6.51
CA HIS A 182 -13.27 3.98 -5.68
C HIS A 182 -14.45 4.62 -4.95
N ILE A 183 -14.24 5.77 -4.30
CA ILE A 183 -15.31 6.50 -3.61
C ILE A 183 -16.45 6.83 -4.59
N ASN A 184 -16.12 7.35 -5.77
CA ASN A 184 -17.10 7.72 -6.79
C ASN A 184 -17.86 6.49 -7.34
N ALA A 185 -17.13 5.42 -7.67
CA ALA A 185 -17.71 4.18 -8.19
C ALA A 185 -18.70 3.55 -7.18
N ARG A 186 -18.42 3.68 -5.89
CA ARG A 186 -19.30 3.20 -4.82
C ARG A 186 -20.61 3.99 -4.75
N GLY A 187 -20.58 5.27 -5.12
CA GLY A 187 -21.73 6.15 -5.30
C GLY A 187 -22.51 5.95 -6.61
N ARG A 188 -22.07 5.01 -7.46
CA ARG A 188 -22.62 4.70 -8.80
C ARG A 188 -22.30 5.70 -9.92
N GLY A 189 -21.29 6.56 -9.75
CA GLY A 189 -20.82 7.46 -10.80
C GLY A 189 -21.42 8.84 -10.68
#